data_AF-A0A972GQY3-F1
#
_entry.id   AF-A0A972GQY3-F1
#
_cell.length_a   1.000
_cell.length_b   1.000
_cell.length_c   1.000
_cell.angle_alpha   90.00
_cell.angle_beta   90.00
_cell.angle_gamma   90.00
#
_symmetry.space_group_name_H-M   'P 1'
#
loop_
_entity.id
_entity.type
_entity.pdbx_description
1 polymer ?
#
loop_
_entity_poly.entity_id
_entity_poly.type
_entity_poly.pdbx_seq_one_letter_code
_entity_poly.pdbx_strand_id
1 'polypeptide(L)'
;MEDKLNSKQKKQQERELLDEYHKLVTEQALDPLYQAFLDWKQATLPYYDLTERIHLFHKKNQDIYKDFEYTGRKELVLLAKLKLGRLTEEDILENKWLLEQWGYGDNN
;
A
#
# COMPACT_ATOMS: atom_id res chain seq x y z
N MET A 1 -16.28 -23.08 21.18
CA MET A 1 -16.40 -21.60 21.25
C MET A 1 -15.07 -20.91 20.93
N GLU A 2 -13.93 -21.57 21.15
CA GLU A 2 -12.57 -21.07 20.86
C GLU A 2 -12.28 -20.84 19.37
N ASP A 3 -12.72 -21.71 18.45
CA ASP A 3 -12.52 -21.52 16.99
C ASP A 3 -13.11 -20.21 16.44
N LYS A 4 -14.27 -19.80 16.99
CA LYS A 4 -14.92 -18.54 16.60
C LYS A 4 -14.19 -17.31 17.17
N LEU A 5 -13.54 -17.44 18.33
CA LEU A 5 -12.76 -16.36 18.93
C LEU A 5 -11.47 -16.13 18.14
N ASN A 6 -10.78 -17.22 17.78
CA ASN A 6 -9.56 -17.20 16.98
C ASN A 6 -9.79 -16.60 15.58
N SER A 7 -10.89 -16.99 14.91
CA SER A 7 -11.25 -16.40 13.60
C SER A 7 -11.60 -14.91 13.64
N LYS A 8 -12.16 -14.39 14.75
CA LYS A 8 -12.40 -12.95 14.91
C LYS A 8 -11.10 -12.19 15.14
N GLN A 9 -10.22 -12.70 15.99
CA GLN A 9 -8.91 -12.12 16.24
C GLN A 9 -8.06 -12.08 14.97
N LYS A 10 -8.02 -13.17 14.20
CA LYS A 10 -7.34 -13.22 12.90
C LYS A 10 -7.88 -12.17 11.92
N LYS A 11 -9.21 -12.02 11.83
CA LYS A 11 -9.82 -10.99 10.97
C LYS A 11 -9.47 -9.57 11.42
N GLN A 12 -9.34 -9.34 12.72
CA GLN A 12 -8.94 -8.06 13.28
C GLN A 12 -7.48 -7.74 12.96
N GLN A 13 -6.57 -8.70 13.18
CA GLN A 13 -5.15 -8.57 12.81
C GLN A 13 -4.96 -8.32 11.32
N GLU A 14 -5.71 -9.01 10.46
CA GLU A 14 -5.69 -8.75 9.02
C GLU A 14 -6.15 -7.32 8.69
N ARG A 15 -7.19 -6.81 9.37
CA ARG A 15 -7.64 -5.43 9.15
C ARG A 15 -6.58 -4.42 9.55
N GLU A 16 -5.98 -4.58 10.72
CA GLU A 16 -4.91 -3.70 11.20
C GLU A 16 -3.70 -3.69 10.26
N LEU A 17 -3.31 -4.87 9.75
CA LEU A 17 -2.25 -4.99 8.74
C LEU A 17 -2.61 -4.24 7.45
N LEU A 18 -3.85 -4.40 6.97
CA LEU A 18 -4.31 -3.73 5.76
C LEU A 18 -4.43 -2.23 5.94
N ASP A 19 -4.88 -1.76 7.11
CA ASP A 19 -4.96 -0.33 7.44
C ASP A 19 -3.56 0.29 7.46
N GLU A 20 -2.57 -0.40 8.05
CA GLU A 20 -1.18 0.03 8.05
C GLU A 20 -0.59 0.08 6.63
N TYR A 21 -0.85 -0.95 5.83
CA TYR A 21 -0.43 -0.99 4.43
C TYR A 21 -1.08 0.12 3.60
N HIS A 22 -2.39 0.34 3.75
CA HIS A 22 -3.12 1.41 3.07
C HIS A 22 -2.55 2.78 3.43
N LYS A 23 -2.27 3.01 4.72
CA LYS A 23 -1.61 4.22 5.20
C LYS A 23 -0.25 4.41 4.52
N LEU A 24 0.61 3.38 4.52
CA LEU A 24 1.94 3.45 3.92
C LEU A 24 1.89 3.88 2.45
N VAL A 25 1.07 3.21 1.62
CA VAL A 25 1.02 3.54 0.18
C VAL A 25 0.38 4.89 -0.09
N THR A 26 -0.54 5.33 0.78
CA THR A 26 -1.16 6.65 0.68
C THR A 26 -0.16 7.74 1.03
N GLU A 27 0.62 7.58 2.11
CA GLU A 27 1.67 8.51 2.51
C GLU A 27 2.75 8.60 1.43
N GLN A 28 3.23 7.47 0.90
CA GLN A 28 4.19 7.46 -0.22
C GLN A 28 3.66 8.17 -1.48
N ALA A 29 2.36 8.07 -1.76
CA ALA A 29 1.75 8.79 -2.88
C ALA A 29 1.58 10.29 -2.62
N LEU A 30 1.45 10.68 -1.34
CA LEU A 30 1.33 12.08 -0.91
C LEU A 30 2.68 12.81 -0.86
N ASP A 31 3.78 12.12 -0.56
CA ASP A 31 5.10 12.75 -0.40
C ASP A 31 5.50 13.66 -1.58
N PRO A 32 5.34 13.27 -2.87
CA PRO A 32 5.67 14.14 -3.99
C PRO A 32 4.76 15.38 -4.08
N LEU A 33 3.49 15.23 -3.68
CA LEU A 33 2.54 16.34 -3.65
C LEU A 33 2.89 17.30 -2.51
N TYR A 34 3.27 16.78 -1.35
CA TYR A 34 3.73 17.60 -0.22
C TYR A 34 4.96 18.43 -0.61
N GLN A 35 5.96 17.82 -1.26
CA GLN A 35 7.13 18.55 -1.75
C GLN A 35 6.73 19.66 -2.73
N ALA A 36 5.80 19.38 -3.66
CA ALA A 36 5.31 20.39 -4.58
C ALA A 36 4.59 21.56 -3.89
N PHE A 37 3.87 21.30 -2.80
CA PHE A 37 3.29 22.36 -1.98
C PHE A 37 4.37 23.23 -1.31
N LEU A 38 5.47 22.63 -0.84
CA LEU A 38 6.60 23.38 -0.28
C LEU A 38 7.27 24.25 -1.35
N ASP A 39 7.49 23.72 -2.55
CA ASP A 39 8.10 24.44 -3.66
C ASP A 39 7.22 25.62 -4.10
N TRP A 40 5.91 25.40 -4.18
CA TRP A 40 4.95 26.48 -4.48
C TRP A 40 4.95 27.57 -3.40
N LYS A 41 4.99 27.19 -2.11
CA LYS A 41 5.11 28.13 -0.98
C LYS A 41 6.37 28.99 -1.05
N GLN A 42 7.44 28.44 -1.62
CA GLN A 42 8.72 29.13 -1.83
C GLN A 42 8.78 29.90 -3.16
N ALA A 43 7.69 29.94 -3.93
CA ALA A 43 7.63 30.52 -5.27
C ALA A 43 8.61 29.89 -6.28
N THR A 44 9.07 28.67 -6.03
CA THR A 44 9.92 27.89 -6.94
C THR A 44 9.10 26.99 -7.88
N LEU A 45 7.81 26.81 -7.58
CA LEU A 45 6.83 26.12 -8.45
C LEU A 45 5.65 27.06 -8.78
N PRO A 46 5.33 27.29 -10.06
CA PRO A 46 4.12 28.00 -10.47
C PRO A 46 2.84 27.33 -9.97
N TYR A 47 1.78 28.12 -9.75
CA TYR A 47 0.52 27.60 -9.21
C TYR A 47 -0.12 26.55 -10.14
N TYR A 48 0.00 26.70 -11.46
CA TYR A 48 -0.61 25.76 -12.42
C TYR A 48 0.09 24.40 -12.39
N ASP A 49 1.41 24.36 -12.15
CA ASP A 49 2.14 23.10 -11.99
C ASP A 49 1.75 22.38 -10.69
N LEU A 50 1.45 23.13 -9.62
CA LEU A 50 0.88 22.55 -8.40
C LEU A 50 -0.50 21.93 -8.67
N THR A 51 -1.36 22.61 -9.44
CA THR A 51 -2.68 22.08 -9.84
C THR A 51 -2.55 20.76 -10.61
N GLU A 52 -1.64 20.68 -11.58
CA GLU A 52 -1.37 19.43 -12.32
C GLU A 52 -0.91 18.30 -11.39
N ARG A 53 -0.04 18.60 -10.41
CA ARG A 53 0.40 17.60 -9.43
C ARG A 53 -0.72 17.11 -8.52
N ILE A 54 -1.66 17.99 -8.14
CA ILE A 54 -2.87 17.60 -7.42
C ILE A 54 -3.72 16.64 -8.27
N HIS A 55 -3.88 16.91 -9.57
CA HIS A 55 -4.60 16.00 -10.48
C HIS A 55 -3.92 14.63 -10.61
N LEU A 56 -2.59 14.60 -10.74
CA LEU A 56 -1.83 13.35 -10.76
C LEU A 56 -1.99 12.55 -9.46
N PHE A 57 -1.96 13.22 -8.31
CA PHE A 57 -2.23 12.59 -7.03
C PHE A 57 -3.65 12.00 -6.97
N HIS A 58 -4.67 12.74 -7.41
CA HIS A 58 -6.05 12.22 -7.43
C HIS A 58 -6.17 10.95 -8.27
N LYS A 59 -5.51 10.89 -9.43
CA LYS A 59 -5.47 9.69 -10.25
C LYS A 59 -4.78 8.54 -9.51
N LYS A 60 -3.63 8.79 -8.90
CA LYS A 60 -2.90 7.76 -8.13
C LYS A 60 -3.70 7.24 -6.93
N ASN A 61 -4.39 8.14 -6.23
CA ASN A 61 -5.25 7.78 -5.10
C ASN A 61 -6.47 6.96 -5.54
N GLN A 62 -7.03 7.24 -6.73
CA GLN A 62 -8.05 6.38 -7.33
C GLN A 62 -7.50 4.99 -7.65
N ASP A 63 -6.27 4.89 -8.15
CA ASP A 63 -5.64 3.59 -8.40
C ASP A 63 -5.40 2.81 -7.10
N ILE A 64 -4.92 3.47 -6.03
CA ILE A 64 -4.80 2.86 -4.69
C ILE A 64 -6.16 2.33 -4.20
N TYR A 65 -7.22 3.12 -4.33
CA TYR A 65 -8.56 2.68 -3.94
C TYR A 65 -8.99 1.41 -4.72
N LYS A 66 -8.77 1.40 -6.03
CA LYS A 66 -9.10 0.25 -6.89
C LYS A 66 -8.29 -0.99 -6.50
N ASP A 67 -7.01 -0.82 -6.18
CA ASP A 67 -6.17 -1.94 -5.74
C ASP A 67 -6.74 -2.57 -4.47
N PHE A 68 -7.19 -1.76 -3.51
CA PHE A 68 -7.76 -2.28 -2.26
C PHE A 68 -9.17 -2.86 -2.40
N GLU A 69 -9.99 -2.31 -3.30
CA GLU A 69 -11.36 -2.76 -3.53
C GLU A 69 -11.43 -4.04 -4.39
N TYR A 70 -10.57 -4.14 -5.41
CA TYR A 70 -10.65 -5.20 -6.41
C TYR A 70 -9.62 -6.32 -6.25
N THR A 71 -8.59 -6.14 -5.41
CA THR A 71 -7.66 -7.24 -5.09
C THR A 71 -8.30 -8.21 -4.12
N GLY A 72 -8.14 -9.52 -4.37
CA GLY A 72 -8.64 -10.54 -3.47
C GLY A 72 -8.03 -10.39 -2.07
N ARG A 73 -8.85 -10.55 -1.01
CA ARG A 73 -8.39 -10.33 0.38
C ARG A 73 -7.10 -11.09 0.74
N LYS A 74 -6.95 -12.33 0.26
CA LYS A 74 -5.74 -13.14 0.51
C LYS A 74 -4.49 -12.53 -0.14
N GLU A 75 -4.61 -12.12 -1.40
CA GLU A 75 -3.54 -11.46 -2.15
C GLU A 75 -3.17 -10.12 -1.51
N LEU A 76 -4.18 -9.33 -1.11
CA LEU A 76 -3.96 -8.04 -0.47
C LEU A 76 -3.24 -8.19 0.89
N VAL A 77 -3.58 -9.21 1.68
CA VAL A 77 -2.87 -9.52 2.94
C VAL A 77 -1.42 -9.93 2.65
N LEU A 78 -1.19 -10.79 1.65
CA LEU A 78 0.16 -11.19 1.27
C LEU A 78 0.99 -9.99 0.78
N LEU A 79 0.41 -9.12 -0.04
CA LEU A 79 1.04 -7.90 -0.53
C LEU A 79 1.37 -6.93 0.61
N ALA A 80 0.46 -6.77 1.57
CA ALA A 80 0.70 -5.99 2.77
C ALA A 80 1.87 -6.55 3.59
N LYS A 81 1.93 -7.87 3.81
CA LYS A 81 3.06 -8.52 4.47
C LYS A 81 4.36 -8.29 3.72
N LEU A 82 4.37 -8.41 2.40
CA LEU A 82 5.55 -8.14 1.57
C LEU A 82 6.03 -6.69 1.74
N LYS A 83 5.13 -5.71 1.57
CA LYS A 83 5.48 -4.29 1.61
C LYS A 83 5.84 -3.78 3.00
N LEU A 84 5.34 -4.42 4.05
CA LEU A 84 5.67 -4.12 5.45
C LEU A 84 6.85 -4.96 5.99
N GLY A 85 7.42 -5.87 5.18
CA GLY A 85 8.55 -6.72 5.61
C GLY A 85 8.17 -7.78 6.66
N ARG A 86 6.93 -8.29 6.61
CA ARG A 86 6.33 -9.23 7.57
C ARG A 86 5.94 -10.58 6.95
N LEU A 87 6.57 -10.97 5.83
CA LEU A 87 6.38 -12.31 5.26
C LEU A 87 6.94 -13.38 6.19
N THR A 88 6.19 -14.46 6.36
CA THR A 88 6.66 -15.67 7.05
C THR A 88 7.25 -16.66 6.05
N GLU A 89 7.99 -17.66 6.54
CA GLU A 89 8.49 -18.76 5.70
C GLU A 89 7.35 -19.51 4.99
N GLU A 90 6.22 -19.70 5.67
CA GLU A 90 5.01 -20.29 5.11
C GLU A 90 4.45 -19.43 3.97
N ASP A 91 4.35 -18.11 4.15
CA ASP A 91 3.89 -17.21 3.09
C ASP A 91 4.76 -17.33 1.83
N ILE A 92 6.08 -17.43 2.01
CA ILE A 92 7.05 -17.57 0.92
C ILE A 92 6.91 -18.90 0.21
N LEU A 93 6.81 -20.00 0.97
CA LEU A 93 6.70 -21.34 0.42
C LEU A 93 5.40 -21.52 -0.38
N GLU A 94 4.28 -21.01 0.13
CA GLU A 94 2.97 -21.15 -0.49
C GLU A 94 2.76 -20.23 -1.71
N ASN A 95 3.39 -19.04 -1.71
CA ASN A 95 3.11 -17.99 -2.69
C ASN A 95 4.34 -17.59 -3.51
N LYS A 96 5.36 -18.45 -3.58
CA LYS A 96 6.65 -18.18 -4.21
C LYS A 96 6.54 -17.50 -5.58
N TRP A 97 5.75 -18.09 -6.49
CA TRP A 97 5.57 -17.56 -7.85
C TRP A 97 4.97 -16.14 -7.87
N LEU A 98 3.98 -15.88 -7.03
CA LEU A 98 3.31 -14.58 -6.95
C LEU A 98 4.25 -13.53 -6.35
N LEU A 99 5.04 -13.93 -5.34
CA LEU A 99 6.04 -13.07 -4.72
C LEU A 99 7.16 -12.70 -5.70
N GLU A 100 7.67 -13.66 -6.48
CA GLU A 100 8.66 -13.42 -7.54
C GLU A 100 8.12 -12.43 -8.58
N GLN A 101 6.86 -12.57 -9.01
CA GLN A 101 6.23 -11.61 -9.93
C GLN A 101 6.16 -10.19 -9.34
N TRP A 102 6.10 -10.06 -8.01
CA TRP A 102 6.10 -8.79 -7.30
C TRP A 102 7.50 -8.29 -6.91
N GLY A 103 8.55 -8.95 -7.40
CA GLY A 103 9.95 -8.58 -7.19
C GLY A 103 10.54 -9.03 -5.85
N TYR A 104 9.92 -10.00 -5.19
CA TYR A 104 10.51 -10.64 -4.02
C TYR A 104 11.70 -11.52 -4.45
N GLY A 105 12.90 -11.19 -3.96
CA GLY A 105 14.14 -11.91 -4.29
C GLY A 105 15.03 -11.21 -5.33
N ASP A 106 14.58 -10.11 -5.93
CA ASP A 106 15.36 -9.33 -6.90
C ASP A 106 16.49 -8.48 -6.26
N ASN A 107 16.63 -8.53 -4.93
CA ASN A 107 17.79 -8.01 -4.21
C ASN A 107 18.82 -9.14 -4.03
N ASN A 108 19.53 -9.49 -5.10
CA ASN A 108 20.80 -10.20 -5.03
C ASN A 108 21.76 -9.69 -6.12
#